data_AF-A0A397TRN4-F1
#
_entry.id   AF-A0A397TRN4-F1
#
_cell.length_a   1.000
_cell.length_b   1.000
_cell.length_c   1.000
_cell.angle_alpha   90.00
_cell.angle_beta   90.00
_cell.angle_gamma   90.00
#
_symmetry.space_group_name_H-M   'P 1'
#
loop_
_entity.id
_entity.type
_entity.pdbx_description
1 polymer ?
#
loop_
_entity_poly.entity_id
_entity_poly.type
_entity_poly.pdbx_seq_one_letter_code
_entity_poly.pdbx_strand_id
1 'polypeptide(L)'
;MTFTHTVKATNGTNVKPSNKHTVEEFQEKSKNDQISLIMDWKEERELLPDVSDRETVISLAKMTYNAYTEITDGDWYDLGENYGVNSSFGWENDGVRGHVFSDEDNDLLIISIKGTSMGFGAGPTVPNDKLNDNLLFSCCCAKVDPTWTTVCDCHIKGFDCNMDCVQESVDVHERYYTVTRNLFKVIADSYPGAKVWLTGHSLGGALSALVGLTYGIPVVAYESPGERLPAKRLHLPGPPAFPYERMNIWHIGHSADPIFMGVCNGISSSCYAGGYAMETKCHLGKTSMFDVIGKYKWHLNIQNHRIRVVIDSILDKWEWEYPEFLVESECEDCGAWNFIENLNS
;
A
#
# COMPACT_ATOMS: atom_id res chain seq x y z
N MET A 1 -8.21 25.14 19.76
CA MET A 1 -7.71 24.04 20.59
C MET A 1 -6.71 23.31 19.72
N THR A 2 -5.44 23.26 20.12
CA THR A 2 -4.45 22.38 19.48
C THR A 2 -4.81 20.96 19.89
N PHE A 3 -5.41 20.21 18.98
CA PHE A 3 -5.66 18.79 19.21
C PHE A 3 -4.30 18.10 19.26
N THR A 4 -3.90 17.60 20.43
CA THR A 4 -2.73 16.71 20.56
C THR A 4 -3.16 15.34 20.05
N HIS A 5 -3.03 15.14 18.75
CA HIS A 5 -3.41 13.89 18.09
C HIS A 5 -2.55 12.74 18.64
N THR A 6 -3.20 11.70 19.18
CA THR A 6 -2.50 10.55 19.78
C THR A 6 -3.00 9.27 19.13
N VAL A 7 -2.07 8.43 18.70
CA VAL A 7 -2.38 7.10 18.19
C VAL A 7 -2.86 6.22 19.34
N LYS A 8 -4.05 5.65 19.22
CA LYS A 8 -4.62 4.69 20.17
C LYS A 8 -4.53 3.28 19.61
N ALA A 9 -4.31 2.34 20.52
CA ALA A 9 -4.37 0.92 20.24
C ALA A 9 -5.62 0.30 20.86
N THR A 10 -6.16 -0.70 20.18
CA THR A 10 -7.22 -1.56 20.69
C THR A 10 -6.76 -3.01 20.72
N ASN A 11 -7.26 -3.78 21.69
CA ASN A 11 -6.99 -5.21 21.73
C ASN A 11 -7.81 -5.91 20.65
N GLY A 12 -7.14 -6.55 19.69
CA GLY A 12 -7.78 -7.33 18.67
C GLY A 12 -7.13 -8.69 18.46
N THR A 13 -7.70 -9.47 17.56
CA THR A 13 -7.08 -10.72 17.09
C THR A 13 -6.23 -10.40 15.89
N ASN A 14 -4.93 -10.70 15.98
CA ASN A 14 -4.04 -10.72 14.84
C ASN A 14 -3.86 -12.14 14.33
N VAL A 15 -3.83 -12.28 13.01
CA VAL A 15 -3.66 -13.55 12.32
C VAL A 15 -2.31 -13.48 11.62
N LYS A 16 -1.34 -14.24 12.16
CA LYS A 16 0.05 -14.23 11.70
C LYS A 16 0.46 -15.59 11.17
N PRO A 17 1.43 -15.65 10.26
CA PRO A 17 2.00 -16.93 9.86
C PRO A 17 2.61 -17.65 11.09
N SER A 18 2.41 -18.97 11.22
CA SER A 18 2.88 -19.74 12.39
C SER A 18 4.39 -19.64 12.63
N ASN A 19 5.18 -19.45 11.58
CA ASN A 19 6.60 -19.16 11.66
C ASN A 19 7.04 -18.16 10.56
N LYS A 20 8.25 -17.62 10.69
CA LYS A 20 8.80 -16.60 9.78
C LYS A 20 8.98 -17.06 8.32
N HIS A 21 8.95 -18.37 8.06
CA HIS A 21 9.12 -18.96 6.73
C HIS A 21 7.79 -19.41 6.11
N THR A 22 6.68 -19.40 6.85
CA THR A 22 5.41 -19.97 6.37
C THR A 22 4.90 -19.30 5.09
N VAL A 23 5.07 -17.97 4.94
CA VAL A 23 4.70 -17.29 3.68
C VAL A 23 5.69 -17.58 2.56
N GLU A 24 6.99 -17.67 2.84
CA GLU A 24 8.01 -18.06 1.85
C GLU A 24 7.74 -19.48 1.31
N GLU A 25 7.46 -20.43 2.21
CA GLU A 25 7.08 -21.80 1.86
C GLU A 25 5.76 -21.84 1.06
N PHE A 26 4.79 -20.99 1.39
CA PHE A 26 3.54 -20.88 0.62
C PHE A 26 3.81 -20.33 -0.78
N GLN A 27 4.63 -19.29 -0.91
CA GLN A 27 5.02 -18.70 -2.19
C GLN A 27 5.71 -19.74 -3.07
N GLU A 28 6.68 -20.50 -2.53
CA GLU A 28 7.38 -21.56 -3.26
C GLU A 28 6.42 -22.66 -3.75
N LYS A 29 5.52 -23.14 -2.90
CA LYS A 29 4.51 -24.14 -3.27
C LYS A 29 3.50 -23.60 -4.28
N SER A 30 3.07 -22.36 -4.13
CA SER A 30 2.15 -21.71 -5.06
C SER A 30 2.79 -21.56 -6.45
N LYS A 31 4.07 -21.21 -6.50
CA LYS A 31 4.85 -21.10 -7.76
C LYS A 31 5.06 -22.45 -8.43
N ASN A 32 5.50 -23.46 -7.68
CA ASN A 32 5.97 -24.72 -8.25
C ASN A 32 4.86 -25.76 -8.45
N ASP A 33 3.89 -25.81 -7.53
CA ASP A 33 2.94 -26.92 -7.43
C ASP A 33 1.48 -26.49 -7.69
N GLN A 34 1.23 -25.18 -7.92
CA GLN A 34 -0.10 -24.58 -8.06
C GLN A 34 -1.09 -24.91 -6.92
N ILE A 35 -0.59 -25.26 -5.72
CA ILE A 35 -1.43 -25.67 -4.60
C ILE A 35 -1.84 -24.47 -3.75
N SER A 36 -3.13 -24.18 -3.65
CA SER A 36 -3.67 -23.29 -2.61
C SER A 36 -3.93 -24.09 -1.33
N LEU A 37 -2.88 -24.43 -0.58
CA LEU A 37 -3.06 -25.10 0.71
C LEU A 37 -3.67 -24.14 1.74
N ILE A 38 -4.39 -24.71 2.71
CA ILE A 38 -4.70 -24.04 3.97
C ILE A 38 -3.35 -23.75 4.65
N MET A 39 -3.02 -22.46 4.77
CA MET A 39 -1.86 -22.03 5.54
C MET A 39 -2.11 -22.23 7.03
N ASP A 40 -1.05 -22.61 7.76
CA ASP A 40 -1.10 -22.65 9.22
C ASP A 40 -0.93 -21.23 9.76
N TRP A 41 -2.04 -20.69 10.25
CA TRP A 41 -2.12 -19.35 10.83
C TRP A 41 -2.24 -19.45 12.33
N LYS A 42 -1.52 -18.58 13.04
CA LYS A 42 -1.66 -18.40 14.46
C LYS A 42 -2.51 -17.17 14.75
N GLU A 43 -3.55 -17.36 15.55
CA GLU A 43 -4.32 -16.27 16.13
C GLU A 43 -3.70 -15.86 17.46
N GLU A 44 -3.40 -14.58 17.59
CA GLU A 44 -2.88 -14.00 18.83
C GLU A 44 -3.62 -12.73 19.18
N ARG A 45 -3.71 -12.43 20.48
CA ARG A 45 -4.18 -11.14 20.95
C ARG A 45 -3.05 -10.13 20.82
N GLU A 46 -3.29 -9.05 20.10
CA GLU A 46 -2.30 -8.00 19.89
C GLU A 46 -2.95 -6.61 19.93
N LEU A 47 -2.11 -5.60 20.15
CA LEU A 47 -2.45 -4.20 20.01
C LEU A 47 -2.52 -3.85 18.52
N LEU A 48 -3.73 -3.56 18.05
CA LEU A 48 -4.02 -3.11 16.70
C LEU A 48 -4.29 -1.60 16.71
N PRO A 49 -4.07 -0.88 15.60
CA PRO A 49 -4.52 0.49 15.47
C PRO A 49 -6.04 0.56 15.65
N ASP A 50 -6.51 1.48 16.52
CA ASP A 50 -7.93 1.73 16.66
C ASP A 50 -8.43 2.57 15.48
N VAL A 51 -8.77 1.89 14.37
CA VAL A 51 -9.27 2.55 13.16
C VAL A 51 -10.68 3.15 13.31
N SER A 52 -11.35 2.91 14.44
CA SER A 52 -12.62 3.58 14.78
C SER A 52 -12.40 4.93 15.48
N ASP A 53 -11.20 5.16 16.01
CA ASP A 53 -10.81 6.41 16.64
C ASP A 53 -10.28 7.39 15.57
N ARG A 54 -11.02 8.48 15.38
CA ARG A 54 -10.70 9.52 14.39
C ARG A 54 -9.30 10.12 14.58
N GLU A 55 -8.88 10.32 15.82
CA GLU A 55 -7.57 10.89 16.14
C GLU A 55 -6.44 9.93 15.73
N THR A 56 -6.61 8.63 15.95
CA THR A 56 -5.68 7.59 15.48
C THR A 56 -5.52 7.61 13.97
N VAL A 57 -6.64 7.68 13.23
CA VAL A 57 -6.62 7.79 11.77
C VAL A 57 -5.90 9.07 11.31
N ILE A 58 -6.19 10.22 11.92
CA ILE A 58 -5.53 11.49 11.57
C ILE A 58 -4.03 11.45 11.90
N SER A 59 -3.64 10.92 13.06
CA SER A 59 -2.23 10.78 13.45
C SER A 59 -1.44 9.93 12.46
N LEU A 60 -1.98 8.78 12.05
CA LEU A 60 -1.33 7.90 11.08
C LEU A 60 -1.23 8.57 9.70
N ALA A 61 -2.28 9.28 9.27
CA ALA A 61 -2.24 10.06 8.02
C ALA A 61 -1.15 11.15 8.06
N LYS A 62 -0.97 11.83 9.20
CA LYS A 62 0.09 12.83 9.41
C LYS A 62 1.48 12.21 9.36
N MET A 63 1.70 11.06 10.01
CA MET A 63 2.95 10.28 9.88
C MET A 63 3.22 9.88 8.43
N THR A 64 2.17 9.57 7.67
CA THR A 64 2.25 9.29 6.23
C THR A 64 2.59 10.51 5.39
N TYR A 65 2.07 11.69 5.71
CA TYR A 65 2.50 12.94 5.08
C TYR A 65 3.98 13.21 5.33
N ASN A 66 4.40 13.09 6.59
CA ASN A 66 5.76 13.38 7.02
C ASN A 66 6.81 12.49 6.31
N ALA A 67 6.43 11.28 5.86
CA ALA A 67 7.31 10.42 5.06
C ALA A 67 7.75 11.00 3.70
N TYR A 68 7.11 12.07 3.22
CA TYR A 68 7.45 12.74 1.96
C TYR A 68 8.55 13.80 2.08
N THR A 69 8.97 14.17 3.30
CA THR A 69 9.89 15.28 3.55
C THR A 69 11.01 14.87 4.51
N GLU A 70 12.21 15.42 4.35
CA GLU A 70 13.21 15.30 5.41
C GLU A 70 12.78 16.11 6.63
N ILE A 71 13.15 15.66 7.82
CA ILE A 71 12.77 16.30 9.10
C ILE A 71 13.18 17.78 9.12
N THR A 72 14.25 18.13 8.42
CA THR A 72 14.81 19.49 8.36
C THR A 72 14.09 20.46 7.41
N ASP A 73 13.19 19.97 6.55
CA ASP A 73 12.62 20.77 5.45
C ASP A 73 11.45 21.68 5.87
N GLY A 74 10.99 21.60 7.12
CA GLY A 74 10.01 22.50 7.71
C GLY A 74 8.54 22.29 7.28
N ASP A 75 8.27 21.47 6.27
CA ASP A 75 6.92 21.05 5.88
C ASP A 75 6.55 19.72 6.57
N TRP A 76 6.22 19.82 7.86
CA TRP A 76 6.03 18.67 8.75
C TRP A 76 4.79 18.86 9.63
N TYR A 77 3.94 17.84 9.73
CA TYR A 77 2.85 17.83 10.70
C TYR A 77 3.37 17.52 12.10
N ASP A 78 2.99 18.37 13.04
CA ASP A 78 3.17 18.10 14.46
C ASP A 78 2.36 16.86 14.88
N LEU A 79 3.06 15.92 15.53
CA LEU A 79 2.53 14.65 16.03
C LEU A 79 2.24 14.71 17.54
N GLY A 80 2.47 15.85 18.19
CA GLY A 80 2.38 16.00 19.63
C GLY A 80 3.60 15.43 20.36
N GLU A 81 3.46 15.21 21.67
CA GLU A 81 4.56 14.79 22.55
C GLU A 81 4.69 13.25 22.65
N ASN A 82 3.63 12.51 22.32
CA ASN A 82 3.57 11.06 22.55
C ASN A 82 4.32 10.22 21.51
N TYR A 83 4.60 10.77 20.32
CA TYR A 83 5.29 10.07 19.24
C TYR A 83 6.36 10.96 18.61
N GLY A 84 7.55 10.39 18.42
CA GLY A 84 8.68 11.05 17.77
C GLY A 84 9.25 10.23 16.61
N VAL A 85 10.15 10.84 15.84
CA VAL A 85 10.93 10.09 14.83
C VAL A 85 12.04 9.31 15.53
N ASN A 86 11.97 7.99 15.45
CA ASN A 86 13.02 7.09 15.92
C ASN A 86 14.18 7.03 14.91
N SER A 87 13.87 6.82 13.63
CA SER A 87 14.85 6.72 12.55
C SER A 87 14.25 7.08 11.19
N SER A 88 15.10 7.35 10.21
CA SER A 88 14.73 7.67 8.83
C SER A 88 15.51 6.80 7.86
N PHE A 89 14.94 6.49 6.69
CA PHE A 89 15.57 5.61 5.70
C PHE A 89 15.39 6.09 4.26
N GLY A 90 16.33 5.69 3.39
CA GLY A 90 16.23 5.87 1.94
C GLY A 90 16.59 7.25 1.39
N TRP A 91 16.78 8.26 2.23
CA TRP A 91 17.03 9.64 1.81
C TRP A 91 18.33 9.85 1.02
N GLU A 92 19.33 9.00 1.26
CA GLU A 92 20.64 9.02 0.58
C GLU A 92 20.61 8.46 -0.85
N ASN A 93 19.53 7.77 -1.26
CA ASN A 93 19.43 7.10 -2.56
C ASN A 93 18.06 7.34 -3.23
N ASP A 94 17.86 6.77 -4.42
CA ASP A 94 16.63 6.84 -5.22
C ASP A 94 15.64 5.67 -4.97
N GLY A 95 15.80 4.98 -3.84
CA GLY A 95 14.98 3.84 -3.43
C GLY A 95 13.80 4.20 -2.51
N VAL A 96 13.28 3.19 -1.81
CA VAL A 96 12.18 3.33 -0.83
C VAL A 96 12.58 4.26 0.31
N ARG A 97 11.74 5.23 0.64
CA ARG A 97 11.98 6.25 1.69
C ARG A 97 10.88 6.26 2.74
N GLY A 98 11.19 6.85 3.89
CA GLY A 98 10.23 7.08 4.95
C GLY A 98 10.89 7.23 6.31
N HIS A 99 10.07 7.04 7.34
CA HIS A 99 10.45 7.19 8.74
C HIS A 99 9.87 6.08 9.61
N VAL A 100 10.57 5.79 10.69
CA VAL A 100 10.07 5.01 11.82
C VAL A 100 9.70 5.98 12.92
N PHE A 101 8.43 5.99 13.30
CA PHE A 101 7.94 6.71 14.45
C PHE A 101 7.83 5.77 15.65
N SER A 102 8.05 6.28 16.86
CA SER A 102 7.91 5.49 18.08
C SER A 102 7.34 6.33 19.21
N ASP A 103 6.77 5.64 20.20
CA ASP A 103 6.61 6.20 21.54
C ASP A 103 7.97 6.36 22.25
N GLU A 104 7.97 6.97 23.44
CA GLU A 104 9.20 7.25 24.20
C GLU A 104 9.99 5.98 24.55
N ASP A 105 9.29 4.88 24.85
CA ASP A 105 9.88 3.61 25.28
C ASP A 105 10.25 2.68 24.11
N ASN A 106 9.84 3.02 22.88
CA ASN A 106 9.91 2.16 21.68
C ASN A 106 9.13 0.83 21.83
N ASP A 107 8.04 0.85 22.60
CA ASP A 107 7.13 -0.28 22.73
C ASP A 107 6.23 -0.42 21.49
N LEU A 108 5.93 0.68 20.80
CA LEU A 108 5.21 0.70 19.52
C LEU A 108 5.97 1.49 18.46
N LEU A 109 6.36 0.79 17.39
CA LEU A 109 6.94 1.37 16.18
C LEU A 109 5.89 1.48 15.08
N ILE A 110 5.83 2.64 14.42
CA ILE A 110 4.99 2.88 13.25
C ILE A 110 5.92 3.21 12.09
N ILE A 111 6.03 2.28 11.13
CA ILE A 111 6.86 2.46 9.95
C ILE A 111 6.01 3.11 8.87
N SER A 112 6.34 4.35 8.53
CA SER A 112 5.66 5.14 7.50
C SER A 112 6.45 5.11 6.20
N ILE A 113 5.84 4.58 5.15
CA ILE A 113 6.49 4.41 3.84
C ILE A 113 6.00 5.49 2.88
N LYS A 114 6.95 6.20 2.29
CA LYS A 114 6.70 7.22 1.26
C LYS A 114 6.14 6.58 0.00
N GLY A 115 5.12 7.19 -0.60
CA GLY A 115 4.68 6.85 -1.96
C GLY A 115 5.39 7.65 -3.05
N THR A 116 4.78 7.65 -4.23
CA THR A 116 5.36 8.31 -5.41
C THR A 116 5.33 9.82 -5.30
N SER A 117 6.46 10.46 -5.57
CA SER A 117 6.48 11.91 -5.75
C SER A 117 6.01 12.26 -7.17
N MET A 118 5.02 13.13 -7.30
CA MET A 118 4.54 13.63 -8.61
C MET A 118 4.69 15.15 -8.71
N GLY A 119 5.23 15.64 -9.83
CA GLY A 119 5.30 17.07 -10.14
C GLY A 119 6.69 17.60 -10.52
N PHE A 120 6.79 18.90 -10.76
CA PHE A 120 8.05 19.58 -11.09
C PHE A 120 8.96 19.61 -9.87
N GLY A 121 10.16 19.03 -9.97
CA GLY A 121 11.10 18.92 -8.85
C GLY A 121 10.81 17.77 -7.88
N ALA A 122 10.04 16.75 -8.31
CA ALA A 122 9.60 15.60 -7.49
C ALA A 122 10.72 14.69 -6.94
N GLY A 123 11.99 15.09 -7.06
CA GLY A 123 13.12 14.44 -6.42
C GLY A 123 13.67 13.25 -7.22
N PRO A 124 14.72 12.61 -6.69
CA PRO A 124 15.46 11.57 -7.40
C PRO A 124 14.75 10.21 -7.46
N THR A 125 13.76 9.94 -6.61
CA THR A 125 13.07 8.63 -6.56
C THR A 125 12.08 8.39 -7.70
N VAL A 126 11.63 9.46 -8.38
CA VAL A 126 10.53 9.43 -9.37
C VAL A 126 10.67 8.34 -10.43
N PRO A 127 11.86 8.09 -11.04
CA PRO A 127 12.00 7.04 -12.03
C PRO A 127 11.71 5.65 -11.47
N ASN A 128 12.22 5.33 -10.27
CA ASN A 128 12.02 4.03 -9.61
C ASN A 128 10.61 3.91 -9.02
N ASP A 129 10.05 4.99 -8.47
CA ASP A 129 8.66 5.04 -8.02
C ASP A 129 7.73 4.65 -9.19
N LYS A 130 7.88 5.35 -10.34
CA LYS A 130 7.07 5.09 -11.55
C LYS A 130 7.26 3.68 -12.11
N LEU A 131 8.49 3.18 -12.09
CA LEU A 131 8.79 1.82 -12.53
C LEU A 131 8.00 0.79 -11.70
N ASN A 132 8.00 0.96 -10.38
CA ASN A 132 7.28 0.04 -9.47
C ASN A 132 5.77 0.25 -9.52
N ASP A 133 5.28 1.49 -9.64
CA ASP A 133 3.84 1.77 -9.85
C ASP A 133 3.32 1.04 -11.09
N ASN A 134 3.99 1.24 -12.22
CA ASN A 134 3.61 0.62 -13.49
C ASN A 134 3.73 -0.90 -13.43
N LEU A 135 4.71 -1.43 -12.72
CA LEU A 135 4.90 -2.88 -12.63
C LEU A 135 3.85 -3.55 -11.73
N LEU A 136 3.49 -2.91 -10.61
CA LEU A 136 2.53 -3.44 -9.64
C LEU A 136 1.08 -3.25 -10.08
N PHE A 137 0.74 -2.08 -10.63
CA PHE A 137 -0.66 -1.64 -10.79
C PHE A 137 -1.14 -1.54 -12.24
N SER A 138 -0.29 -1.87 -13.22
CA SER A 138 -0.76 -2.10 -14.59
C SER A 138 -1.11 -3.57 -14.83
N CYS A 139 -1.95 -3.82 -15.82
CA CYS A 139 -2.38 -5.15 -16.18
C CYS A 139 -1.31 -5.94 -16.93
N CYS A 140 -0.48 -5.30 -17.76
CA CYS A 140 0.62 -5.96 -18.45
C CYS A 140 1.78 -5.00 -18.69
N CYS A 141 2.57 -4.72 -17.64
CA CYS A 141 3.81 -3.95 -17.71
C CYS A 141 3.71 -2.60 -18.41
N ALA A 142 2.67 -1.85 -18.07
CA ALA A 142 2.33 -0.54 -18.63
C ALA A 142 2.18 -0.57 -20.16
N LYS A 143 1.70 -1.69 -20.70
CA LYS A 143 1.27 -1.76 -22.09
C LYS A 143 -0.05 -1.02 -22.26
N VAL A 144 0.06 0.27 -22.63
CA VAL A 144 -1.09 1.13 -22.90
C VAL A 144 -1.30 1.28 -24.41
N ASP A 145 -0.36 1.89 -25.12
CA ASP A 145 -0.41 2.06 -26.57
C ASP A 145 1.02 2.22 -27.17
N PRO A 146 1.18 2.35 -28.51
CA PRO A 146 2.50 2.44 -29.14
C PRO A 146 3.36 3.64 -28.75
N THR A 147 2.82 4.65 -28.07
CA THR A 147 3.58 5.83 -27.61
C THR A 147 4.27 5.60 -26.27
N TRP A 148 3.97 4.50 -25.57
CA TRP A 148 4.54 4.13 -24.28
C TRP A 148 5.64 3.09 -24.41
N THR A 149 6.63 3.20 -23.53
CA THR A 149 7.61 2.14 -23.28
C THR A 149 7.12 1.28 -22.12
N THR A 150 7.07 -0.03 -22.31
CA THR A 150 6.70 -0.99 -21.27
C THR A 150 7.80 -1.08 -20.20
N VAL A 151 7.42 -1.48 -18.98
CA VAL A 151 8.36 -1.66 -17.86
C VAL A 151 8.95 -3.08 -17.76
N CYS A 152 8.43 -3.99 -18.58
CA CYS A 152 8.91 -5.35 -18.78
C CYS A 152 8.43 -5.86 -20.15
N ASP A 153 9.00 -6.95 -20.66
CA ASP A 153 8.73 -7.48 -22.00
C ASP A 153 7.78 -8.70 -22.01
N CYS A 154 6.76 -8.68 -21.14
CA CYS A 154 5.82 -9.80 -21.00
C CYS A 154 4.56 -9.70 -21.87
N HIS A 155 4.36 -8.59 -22.58
CA HIS A 155 3.27 -8.44 -23.54
C HIS A 155 3.47 -9.37 -24.74
N ILE A 156 2.42 -10.09 -25.15
CA ILE A 156 2.50 -11.02 -26.28
C ILE A 156 1.90 -10.38 -27.53
N LYS A 157 0.59 -10.10 -27.49
CA LYS A 157 -0.17 -9.48 -28.59
C LYS A 157 -1.54 -9.04 -28.06
N GLY A 158 -2.13 -7.99 -28.63
CA GLY A 158 -3.47 -7.55 -28.22
C GLY A 158 -3.57 -7.40 -26.70
N PHE A 159 -4.50 -8.14 -26.09
CA PHE A 159 -4.70 -8.22 -24.63
C PHE A 159 -4.11 -9.50 -24.00
N ASP A 160 -3.24 -10.21 -24.71
CA ASP A 160 -2.55 -11.39 -24.20
C ASP A 160 -1.24 -10.98 -23.49
N CYS A 161 -1.07 -11.44 -22.25
CA CYS A 161 0.09 -11.17 -21.41
C CYS A 161 0.66 -12.48 -20.84
N ASN A 162 1.98 -12.63 -20.83
CA ASN A 162 2.65 -13.77 -20.20
C ASN A 162 2.65 -13.58 -18.67
N MET A 163 1.91 -14.42 -17.95
CA MET A 163 1.77 -14.32 -16.49
C MET A 163 3.07 -14.66 -15.76
N ASP A 164 3.72 -15.75 -16.14
CA ASP A 164 4.97 -16.21 -15.50
C ASP A 164 6.04 -15.10 -15.58
N CYS A 165 6.17 -14.48 -16.75
CA CYS A 165 7.10 -13.38 -16.98
C CYS A 165 6.77 -12.14 -16.10
N VAL A 166 5.48 -11.81 -15.92
CA VAL A 166 5.09 -10.68 -15.07
C VAL A 166 5.38 -11.00 -13.60
N GLN A 167 5.10 -12.24 -13.16
CA GLN A 167 5.42 -12.73 -11.81
C GLN A 167 6.92 -12.65 -11.53
N GLU A 168 7.75 -13.10 -12.47
CA GLU A 168 9.21 -12.97 -12.39
C GLU A 168 9.63 -11.50 -12.33
N SER A 169 9.01 -10.62 -13.11
CA SER A 169 9.38 -9.20 -13.16
C SER A 169 9.11 -8.44 -11.86
N VAL A 170 8.02 -8.78 -11.14
CA VAL A 170 7.64 -8.17 -9.85
C VAL A 170 8.48 -8.67 -8.67
N ASP A 171 8.97 -9.91 -8.72
CA ASP A 171 9.69 -10.57 -7.61
C ASP A 171 11.22 -10.57 -7.82
N VAL A 172 11.76 -9.38 -8.11
CA VAL A 172 13.20 -9.15 -8.28
C VAL A 172 13.75 -8.40 -7.06
N HIS A 173 15.04 -8.60 -6.74
CA HIS A 173 15.67 -8.09 -5.52
C HIS A 173 15.62 -6.56 -5.39
N GLU A 174 15.73 -5.86 -6.52
CA GLU A 174 15.74 -4.42 -6.62
C GLU A 174 14.32 -3.79 -6.63
N ARG A 175 13.26 -4.61 -6.66
CA ARG A 175 11.87 -4.11 -6.66
C ARG A 175 11.46 -3.67 -5.28
N TYR A 176 10.58 -2.66 -5.24
CA TYR A 176 10.23 -2.00 -3.99
C TYR A 176 9.55 -2.92 -2.99
N TYR A 177 8.79 -3.93 -3.43
CA TYR A 177 8.26 -4.94 -2.52
C TYR A 177 9.40 -5.66 -1.76
N THR A 178 10.39 -6.20 -2.48
CA THR A 178 11.54 -6.90 -1.88
C THR A 178 12.37 -6.00 -0.99
N VAL A 179 12.66 -4.77 -1.44
CA VAL A 179 13.40 -3.77 -0.67
C VAL A 179 12.66 -3.41 0.63
N THR A 180 11.36 -3.17 0.56
CA THR A 180 10.52 -2.83 1.71
C THR A 180 10.45 -3.98 2.71
N ARG A 181 10.30 -5.21 2.21
CA ARG A 181 10.29 -6.43 3.02
C ARG A 181 11.58 -6.60 3.82
N ASN A 182 12.73 -6.37 3.18
CA ASN A 182 14.04 -6.42 3.83
C ASN A 182 14.22 -5.30 4.87
N LEU A 183 13.79 -4.08 4.54
CA LEU A 183 13.80 -2.94 5.46
C LEU A 183 12.98 -3.24 6.73
N PHE A 184 11.74 -3.72 6.56
CA PHE A 184 10.89 -4.11 7.68
C PHE A 184 11.58 -5.12 8.58
N LYS A 185 12.19 -6.16 8.00
CA LYS A 185 12.88 -7.19 8.76
C LYS A 185 14.05 -6.62 9.58
N VAL A 186 14.87 -5.76 8.98
CA VAL A 186 15.98 -5.10 9.70
C VAL A 186 15.49 -4.25 10.87
N ILE A 187 14.40 -3.50 10.70
CA ILE A 187 13.80 -2.71 11.77
C ILE A 187 13.25 -3.63 12.86
N ALA A 188 12.41 -4.61 12.51
CA ALA A 188 11.81 -5.52 13.46
C ALA A 188 12.84 -6.32 14.26
N ASP A 189 13.91 -6.80 13.61
CA ASP A 189 15.01 -7.53 14.27
C ASP A 189 15.83 -6.63 15.22
N SER A 190 15.85 -5.31 14.98
CA SER A 190 16.51 -4.34 15.86
C SER A 190 15.70 -4.04 17.12
N TYR A 191 14.39 -4.33 17.12
CA TYR A 191 13.46 -4.07 18.23
C TYR A 191 12.60 -5.31 18.55
N PRO A 192 13.20 -6.41 19.04
CA PRO A 192 12.53 -7.72 19.15
C PRO A 192 11.35 -7.79 20.13
N GLY A 193 11.16 -6.77 20.98
CA GLY A 193 10.03 -6.64 21.90
C GLY A 193 8.94 -5.67 21.43
N ALA A 194 9.22 -4.84 20.43
CA ALA A 194 8.33 -3.78 20.01
C ALA A 194 7.15 -4.34 19.20
N LYS A 195 6.00 -3.70 19.35
CA LYS A 195 4.90 -3.82 18.40
C LYS A 195 5.23 -2.99 17.18
N VAL A 196 4.89 -3.49 16.00
CA VAL A 196 5.16 -2.78 14.74
C VAL A 196 3.87 -2.67 13.96
N TRP A 197 3.53 -1.46 13.51
CA TRP A 197 2.48 -1.19 12.53
C TRP A 197 3.10 -0.55 11.29
N LEU A 198 2.44 -0.73 10.15
CA LEU A 198 2.82 -0.07 8.90
C LEU A 198 1.76 0.96 8.51
N THR A 199 2.22 2.08 7.98
CA THR A 199 1.34 3.09 7.36
C THR A 199 1.99 3.62 6.09
N GLY A 200 1.18 4.14 5.18
CA GLY A 200 1.69 4.65 3.92
C GLY A 200 0.58 5.22 3.05
N HIS A 201 0.97 5.98 2.04
CA HIS A 201 0.06 6.59 1.08
C HIS A 201 0.46 6.22 -0.35
N SER A 202 -0.52 6.10 -1.25
CA SER A 202 -0.26 5.76 -2.66
C SER A 202 0.57 4.47 -2.76
N LEU A 203 1.64 4.45 -3.57
CA LEU A 203 2.61 3.35 -3.63
C LEU A 203 3.09 2.86 -2.25
N GLY A 204 3.35 3.78 -1.31
CA GLY A 204 3.82 3.45 0.03
C GLY A 204 2.77 2.67 0.83
N GLY A 205 1.48 3.02 0.67
CA GLY A 205 0.37 2.31 1.31
C GLY A 205 0.18 0.90 0.76
N ALA A 206 0.29 0.74 -0.56
CA ALA A 206 0.24 -0.57 -1.20
C ALA A 206 1.45 -1.46 -0.80
N LEU A 207 2.65 -0.89 -0.72
CA LEU A 207 3.83 -1.62 -0.20
C LEU A 207 3.66 -2.03 1.25
N SER A 208 3.13 -1.14 2.11
CA SER A 208 2.77 -1.47 3.49
C SER A 208 1.78 -2.64 3.55
N ALA A 209 0.73 -2.64 2.72
CA ALA A 209 -0.26 -3.70 2.68
C ALA A 209 0.34 -5.05 2.23
N LEU A 210 1.16 -5.06 1.18
CA LEU A 210 1.84 -6.27 0.70
C LEU A 210 2.77 -6.86 1.77
N VAL A 211 3.59 -6.04 2.42
CA VAL A 211 4.50 -6.49 3.51
C VAL A 211 3.71 -6.89 4.75
N GLY A 212 2.63 -6.17 5.06
CA GLY A 212 1.70 -6.50 6.13
C GLY A 212 1.08 -7.88 5.94
N LEU A 213 0.68 -8.23 4.72
CA LEU A 213 0.21 -9.56 4.36
C LEU A 213 1.32 -10.61 4.51
N THR A 214 2.55 -10.30 4.11
CA THR A 214 3.70 -11.22 4.23
C THR A 214 4.01 -11.63 5.66
N TYR A 215 3.84 -10.73 6.63
CA TYR A 215 4.27 -10.95 8.01
C TYR A 215 3.13 -10.93 9.04
N GLY A 216 1.89 -10.73 8.62
CA GLY A 216 0.73 -10.55 9.51
C GLY A 216 0.86 -9.30 10.37
N ILE A 217 1.30 -8.20 9.79
CA ILE A 217 1.53 -6.92 10.48
C ILE A 217 0.34 -5.99 10.26
N PRO A 218 -0.17 -5.28 11.29
CA PRO A 218 -1.26 -4.33 11.12
C PRO A 218 -0.88 -3.17 10.19
N VAL A 219 -1.77 -2.81 9.26
CA VAL A 219 -1.54 -1.77 8.26
C VAL A 219 -2.72 -0.80 8.17
N VAL A 220 -2.44 0.50 8.18
CA VAL A 220 -3.41 1.53 7.75
C VAL A 220 -2.84 2.27 6.54
N ALA A 221 -3.47 2.10 5.38
CA ALA A 221 -3.04 2.70 4.12
C ALA A 221 -4.00 3.81 3.67
N TYR A 222 -3.47 4.87 3.06
CA TYR A 222 -4.24 6.03 2.59
C TYR A 222 -4.15 6.18 1.07
N GLU A 223 -5.29 6.28 0.40
CA GLU A 223 -5.39 6.46 -1.05
C GLU A 223 -4.43 5.52 -1.83
N SER A 224 -4.24 4.29 -1.34
CA SER A 224 -3.40 3.31 -2.03
C SER A 224 -4.11 2.82 -3.30
N PRO A 225 -3.40 2.54 -4.40
CA PRO A 225 -3.97 1.75 -5.48
C PRO A 225 -4.23 0.31 -5.01
N GLY A 226 -5.22 -0.36 -5.61
CA GLY A 226 -5.59 -1.71 -5.23
C GLY A 226 -4.48 -2.74 -5.47
N GLU A 227 -4.10 -3.47 -4.42
CA GLU A 227 -2.95 -4.38 -4.42
C GLU A 227 -3.28 -5.89 -4.42
N ARG A 228 -4.54 -6.31 -4.66
CA ARG A 228 -4.88 -7.74 -4.82
C ARG A 228 -4.16 -8.40 -5.99
N LEU A 229 -4.15 -7.76 -7.16
CA LEU A 229 -3.45 -8.28 -8.35
C LEU A 229 -1.94 -8.44 -8.12
N PRO A 230 -1.20 -7.44 -7.62
CA PRO A 230 0.22 -7.63 -7.31
C PRO A 230 0.44 -8.66 -6.20
N ALA A 231 -0.42 -8.76 -5.18
CA ALA A 231 -0.32 -9.82 -4.18
C ALA A 231 -0.42 -11.22 -4.81
N LYS A 232 -1.36 -11.41 -5.76
CA LYS A 232 -1.48 -12.66 -6.53
C LYS A 232 -0.23 -12.94 -7.37
N ARG A 233 0.33 -11.92 -8.05
CA ARG A 233 1.57 -12.06 -8.83
C ARG A 233 2.78 -12.42 -7.96
N LEU A 234 2.80 -11.93 -6.72
CA LEU A 234 3.82 -12.27 -5.72
C LEU A 234 3.55 -13.60 -5.01
N HIS A 235 2.49 -14.34 -5.37
CA HIS A 235 2.08 -15.58 -4.71
C HIS A 235 1.82 -15.42 -3.21
N LEU A 236 1.38 -14.24 -2.79
CA LEU A 236 0.98 -14.00 -1.39
C LEU A 236 -0.37 -14.67 -1.10
N PRO A 237 -0.62 -15.06 0.16
CA PRO A 237 -1.85 -15.76 0.51
C PRO A 237 -3.09 -14.87 0.37
N GLY A 238 -4.07 -15.37 -0.37
CA GLY A 238 -5.42 -14.81 -0.44
C GLY A 238 -6.47 -15.90 -0.22
N PRO A 239 -7.78 -15.59 -0.35
CA PRO A 239 -8.83 -16.58 -0.20
C PRO A 239 -8.68 -17.76 -1.19
N PRO A 240 -8.98 -19.01 -0.77
CA PRO A 240 -9.49 -19.40 0.53
C PRO A 240 -8.43 -19.55 1.63
N ALA A 241 -7.13 -19.51 1.29
CA ALA A 241 -6.03 -19.73 2.23
C ALA A 241 -5.95 -18.67 3.34
N PHE A 242 -6.31 -17.42 3.03
CA PHE A 242 -6.46 -16.34 4.01
C PHE A 242 -7.62 -15.41 3.64
N PRO A 243 -8.75 -15.45 4.38
CA PRO A 243 -9.89 -14.56 4.14
C PRO A 243 -9.54 -13.08 4.33
N TYR A 244 -10.02 -12.21 3.43
CA TYR A 244 -9.75 -10.77 3.49
C TYR A 244 -10.25 -10.12 4.79
N GLU A 245 -11.37 -10.59 5.36
CA GLU A 245 -11.98 -10.07 6.58
C GLU A 245 -11.08 -10.21 7.81
N ARG A 246 -10.16 -11.19 7.75
CA ARG A 246 -9.21 -11.54 8.80
C ARG A 246 -7.86 -10.85 8.66
N MET A 247 -7.62 -10.14 7.57
CA MET A 247 -6.41 -9.34 7.38
C MET A 247 -6.55 -8.05 8.18
N ASN A 248 -5.56 -7.75 9.02
CA ASN A 248 -5.45 -6.47 9.72
C ASN A 248 -4.85 -5.39 8.81
N ILE A 249 -5.49 -5.21 7.65
CA ILE A 249 -5.11 -4.25 6.62
C ILE A 249 -6.35 -3.40 6.35
N TRP A 250 -6.22 -2.10 6.57
CA TRP A 250 -7.28 -1.12 6.43
C TRP A 250 -6.86 -0.05 5.45
N HIS A 251 -7.67 0.16 4.42
CA HIS A 251 -7.46 1.20 3.42
C HIS A 251 -8.48 2.31 3.63
N ILE A 252 -8.00 3.55 3.65
CA ILE A 252 -8.81 4.75 3.74
C ILE A 252 -8.63 5.51 2.44
N GLY A 253 -9.72 5.76 1.74
CA GLY A 253 -9.69 6.50 0.48
C GLY A 253 -10.95 7.31 0.24
N HIS A 254 -11.00 8.03 -0.87
CA HIS A 254 -12.17 8.84 -1.20
C HIS A 254 -12.63 8.74 -2.66
N SER A 255 -13.95 8.87 -2.87
CA SER A 255 -14.61 8.70 -4.19
C SER A 255 -14.11 9.62 -5.31
N ALA A 256 -13.44 10.74 -4.99
CA ALA A 256 -12.89 11.66 -5.97
C ALA A 256 -11.39 11.46 -6.28
N ASP A 257 -10.76 10.40 -5.77
CA ASP A 257 -9.37 10.05 -6.08
C ASP A 257 -9.37 9.02 -7.22
N PRO A 258 -8.89 9.38 -8.42
CA PRO A 258 -8.86 8.45 -9.52
C PRO A 258 -7.87 7.29 -9.33
N ILE A 259 -6.86 7.38 -8.45
CA ILE A 259 -5.92 6.28 -8.17
C ILE A 259 -6.57 5.24 -7.26
N PHE A 260 -7.09 5.65 -6.09
CA PHE A 260 -7.81 4.74 -5.18
C PHE A 260 -8.99 4.04 -5.86
N MET A 261 -9.71 4.77 -6.72
CA MET A 261 -10.84 4.22 -7.49
C MET A 261 -10.41 3.34 -8.70
N GLY A 262 -9.13 3.31 -9.05
CA GLY A 262 -8.58 2.60 -10.21
C GLY A 262 -9.13 3.04 -11.56
N VAL A 263 -9.39 4.35 -11.71
CA VAL A 263 -9.92 4.97 -12.94
C VAL A 263 -8.93 5.95 -13.58
N CYS A 264 -7.68 6.00 -13.07
CA CYS A 264 -6.61 6.84 -13.62
C CYS A 264 -5.84 6.12 -14.74
N ASN A 265 -6.54 5.63 -15.76
CA ASN A 265 -5.97 4.76 -16.81
C ASN A 265 -6.31 5.17 -18.26
N GLY A 266 -7.23 6.12 -18.47
CA GLY A 266 -7.60 6.57 -19.82
C GLY A 266 -6.59 7.52 -20.47
N ILE A 267 -6.58 7.58 -21.81
CA ILE A 267 -5.68 8.47 -22.61
C ILE A 267 -5.81 9.96 -22.27
N SER A 268 -6.98 10.39 -21.78
CA SER A 268 -7.24 11.75 -21.34
C SER A 268 -6.91 11.99 -19.86
N SER A 269 -6.45 10.97 -19.13
CA SER A 269 -6.13 11.07 -17.71
C SER A 269 -4.77 11.73 -17.49
N SER A 270 -4.62 12.37 -16.34
CA SER A 270 -3.34 12.92 -15.91
C SER A 270 -2.30 11.84 -15.60
N CYS A 271 -2.72 10.65 -15.16
CA CYS A 271 -1.80 9.52 -14.98
C CYS A 271 -1.21 9.09 -16.32
N TYR A 272 -2.04 9.03 -17.37
CA TYR A 272 -1.55 8.77 -18.71
C TYR A 272 -0.50 9.81 -19.14
N ALA A 273 -0.83 11.10 -19.03
CA ALA A 273 0.13 12.16 -19.36
C ALA A 273 1.41 12.11 -18.50
N GLY A 274 1.30 11.59 -17.28
CA GLY A 274 2.41 11.39 -16.35
C GLY A 274 3.21 10.11 -16.58
N GLY A 275 2.78 9.20 -17.46
CA GLY A 275 3.43 7.91 -17.68
C GLY A 275 3.15 6.86 -16.60
N TYR A 276 1.98 6.93 -15.95
CA TYR A 276 1.50 5.98 -14.95
C TYR A 276 0.28 5.20 -15.47
N ALA A 277 0.39 3.89 -15.57
CA ALA A 277 -0.67 2.96 -15.95
C ALA A 277 -1.29 2.35 -14.67
N MET A 278 -2.20 3.09 -14.05
CA MET A 278 -2.85 2.70 -12.79
C MET A 278 -4.20 2.03 -13.08
N GLU A 279 -4.17 0.72 -13.32
CA GLU A 279 -5.32 -0.06 -13.80
C GLU A 279 -5.98 -0.91 -12.71
N THR A 280 -5.31 -1.15 -11.58
CA THR A 280 -5.86 -1.92 -10.45
C THR A 280 -6.72 -1.06 -9.53
N LYS A 281 -7.70 -1.71 -8.88
CA LYS A 281 -8.66 -1.11 -7.93
C LYS A 281 -8.98 -2.00 -6.74
N CYS A 282 -8.66 -3.30 -6.79
CA CYS A 282 -9.07 -4.23 -5.75
C CYS A 282 -8.08 -4.30 -4.58
N HIS A 283 -8.54 -4.09 -3.35
CA HIS A 283 -7.73 -3.97 -2.14
C HIS A 283 -7.75 -5.21 -1.25
N LEU A 284 -6.63 -5.55 -0.64
CA LEU A 284 -6.57 -6.54 0.45
C LEU A 284 -7.34 -6.00 1.68
N GLY A 285 -7.69 -6.90 2.61
CA GLY A 285 -8.33 -6.48 3.86
C GLY A 285 -9.65 -5.73 3.64
N LYS A 286 -9.78 -4.59 4.32
CA LYS A 286 -11.00 -3.78 4.36
C LYS A 286 -10.76 -2.36 3.86
N THR A 287 -11.72 -1.79 3.15
CA THR A 287 -11.70 -0.41 2.67
C THR A 287 -12.78 0.42 3.36
N SER A 288 -12.45 1.68 3.65
CA SER A 288 -13.36 2.71 4.13
C SER A 288 -13.27 3.89 3.16
N MET A 289 -14.36 4.13 2.42
CA MET A 289 -14.39 5.10 1.33
C MET A 289 -15.25 6.31 1.68
N PHE A 290 -14.62 7.50 1.70
CA PHE A 290 -15.29 8.78 1.90
C PHE A 290 -16.00 9.24 0.61
N ASP A 291 -17.32 9.38 0.67
CA ASP A 291 -18.16 9.84 -0.44
C ASP A 291 -18.10 11.38 -0.62
N VAL A 292 -16.91 11.92 -0.90
CA VAL A 292 -16.70 13.35 -1.16
C VAL A 292 -17.41 13.85 -2.44
N ILE A 293 -17.67 12.98 -3.42
CA ILE A 293 -18.47 13.35 -4.61
C ILE A 293 -19.93 13.59 -4.19
N GLY A 294 -20.55 12.67 -3.47
CA GLY A 294 -21.93 12.80 -3.04
C GLY A 294 -22.11 13.91 -2.00
N LYS A 295 -21.21 13.99 -1.02
CA LYS A 295 -21.31 14.89 0.14
C LYS A 295 -20.76 16.29 -0.10
N TYR A 296 -19.57 16.42 -0.71
CA TYR A 296 -18.91 17.70 -0.95
C TYR A 296 -18.94 18.16 -2.42
N LYS A 297 -19.56 17.39 -3.32
CA LYS A 297 -19.63 17.71 -4.77
C LYS A 297 -18.27 17.85 -5.44
N TRP A 298 -17.28 17.13 -4.93
CA TRP A 298 -15.98 17.04 -5.61
C TRP A 298 -16.14 16.34 -6.97
N HIS A 299 -15.15 16.54 -7.83
CA HIS A 299 -15.01 15.83 -9.09
C HIS A 299 -13.75 14.96 -9.05
N LEU A 300 -13.74 13.88 -9.83
CA LEU A 300 -12.55 13.07 -10.05
C LEU A 300 -11.40 13.96 -10.50
N ASN A 301 -10.35 14.03 -9.69
CA ASN A 301 -9.19 14.85 -9.95
C ASN A 301 -7.96 14.26 -9.26
N ILE A 302 -6.89 14.05 -10.00
CA ILE A 302 -5.62 13.54 -9.46
C ILE A 302 -5.04 14.42 -8.35
N GLN A 303 -5.38 15.71 -8.31
CA GLN A 303 -4.92 16.59 -7.24
C GLN A 303 -5.54 16.22 -5.88
N ASN A 304 -6.69 15.56 -5.89
CA ASN A 304 -7.35 15.11 -4.66
C ASN A 304 -6.62 13.92 -4.03
N HIS A 305 -5.86 13.14 -4.82
CA HIS A 305 -5.06 12.01 -4.32
C HIS A 305 -4.08 12.40 -3.22
N ARG A 306 -3.61 13.66 -3.18
CA ARG A 306 -2.57 14.09 -2.24
C ARG A 306 -3.00 13.84 -0.78
N ILE A 307 -2.18 13.15 0.00
CA ILE A 307 -2.41 12.91 1.43
C ILE A 307 -2.76 14.17 2.24
N ARG A 308 -2.22 15.35 1.88
CA ARG A 308 -2.61 16.63 2.50
C ARG A 308 -4.08 16.97 2.33
N VAL A 309 -4.64 16.68 1.15
CA VAL A 309 -6.07 16.89 0.85
C VAL A 309 -6.90 15.95 1.72
N VAL A 310 -6.48 14.68 1.86
CA VAL A 310 -7.13 13.70 2.73
C VAL A 310 -7.16 14.20 4.17
N ILE A 311 -6.04 14.67 4.72
CA ILE A 311 -5.96 15.21 6.08
C ILE A 311 -6.80 16.49 6.22
N ASP A 312 -6.43 17.54 5.50
CA ASP A 312 -6.92 18.91 5.73
C ASP A 312 -8.36 19.13 5.28
N SER A 313 -8.82 18.34 4.30
CA SER A 313 -10.11 18.57 3.64
C SER A 313 -11.14 17.47 3.89
N ILE A 314 -10.71 16.29 4.34
CA ILE A 314 -11.59 15.17 4.64
C ILE A 314 -11.49 14.83 6.11
N LEU A 315 -10.39 14.24 6.58
CA LEU A 315 -10.29 13.72 7.94
C LEU A 315 -10.46 14.80 9.01
N ASP A 316 -9.98 16.03 8.79
CA ASP A 316 -10.16 17.14 9.74
C ASP A 316 -11.54 17.82 9.65
N LYS A 317 -12.22 17.69 8.51
CA LYS A 317 -13.46 18.45 8.20
C LYS A 317 -14.70 17.58 8.02
N TRP A 318 -14.59 16.26 8.05
CA TRP A 318 -15.72 15.36 7.82
C TRP A 318 -16.79 15.56 8.89
N GLU A 319 -17.99 15.95 8.45
CA GLU A 319 -19.12 16.29 9.32
C GLU A 319 -20.14 15.15 9.41
N TRP A 320 -19.96 14.07 8.63
CA TRP A 320 -20.82 12.89 8.65
C TRP A 320 -20.17 11.75 9.45
N GLU A 321 -20.92 10.66 9.61
CA GLU A 321 -20.39 9.42 10.13
C GLU A 321 -19.23 8.92 9.26
N TYR A 322 -18.19 8.38 9.90
CA TYR A 322 -17.07 7.78 9.20
C TYR A 322 -17.56 6.52 8.46
N PRO A 323 -17.18 6.32 7.20
CA PRO A 323 -17.60 5.13 6.47
C PRO A 323 -17.06 3.86 7.15
N GLU A 324 -17.87 2.81 7.17
CA GLU A 324 -17.47 1.51 7.72
C GLU A 324 -16.32 0.90 6.90
N PHE A 325 -15.50 0.08 7.58
CA PHE A 325 -14.48 -0.74 6.93
C PHE A 325 -15.09 -2.05 6.43
N LEU A 326 -15.20 -2.20 5.12
CA LEU A 326 -15.83 -3.34 4.47
C LEU A 326 -14.85 -4.05 3.54
N VAL A 327 -14.98 -5.36 3.40
CA VAL A 327 -14.24 -6.11 2.38
C VAL A 327 -14.85 -5.83 1.01
N GLU A 328 -14.01 -5.51 0.02
CA GLU A 328 -14.46 -5.41 -1.36
C GLU A 328 -14.88 -6.78 -1.88
N SER A 329 -16.17 -6.94 -2.13
CA SER A 329 -16.78 -8.12 -2.75
C SER A 329 -16.89 -7.91 -4.26
N GLU A 330 -16.81 -9.00 -5.02
CA GLU A 330 -16.97 -8.99 -6.49
C GLU A 330 -16.05 -7.99 -7.22
N CYS A 331 -14.83 -7.82 -6.71
CA CYS A 331 -13.83 -6.97 -7.33
C CYS A 331 -12.89 -7.78 -8.22
N GLU A 332 -12.80 -7.38 -9.49
CA GLU A 332 -11.89 -7.94 -10.47
C GLU A 332 -11.04 -6.82 -11.11
N ASP A 333 -9.72 -7.04 -11.12
CA ASP A 333 -8.75 -6.23 -11.84
C ASP A 333 -8.52 -6.84 -13.22
N CYS A 334 -8.29 -5.98 -14.22
CA CYS A 334 -7.77 -6.41 -15.53
C CYS A 334 -8.63 -7.43 -16.30
N GLY A 335 -9.95 -7.46 -16.12
CA GLY A 335 -10.84 -8.44 -16.77
C GLY A 335 -10.87 -8.42 -18.31
N ALA A 336 -10.25 -7.42 -18.95
CA ALA A 336 -10.05 -7.40 -20.41
C ALA A 336 -8.79 -8.16 -20.89
N TRP A 337 -7.87 -8.50 -19.97
CA TRP A 337 -6.60 -9.13 -20.27
C TRP A 337 -6.66 -10.65 -20.18
N ASN A 338 -6.03 -11.33 -21.12
CA ASN A 338 -5.84 -12.78 -21.11
C ASN A 338 -4.43 -13.08 -20.58
N PHE A 339 -4.36 -13.63 -19.38
CA PHE A 339 -3.09 -14.05 -18.77
C PHE A 339 -2.77 -15.50 -19.18
N ILE A 340 -1.67 -15.68 -19.90
CA ILE A 340 -1.21 -16.97 -20.39
C ILE A 340 -0.07 -17.46 -19.50
N GLU A 341 -0.24 -18.64 -18.92
CA GLU A 341 0.74 -19.34 -18.06
C GLU A 341 1.45 -20.45 -18.86
N ASN A 342 2.63 -20.87 -18.40
CA ASN A 342 3.41 -21.99 -18.91
C ASN A 342 3.80 -21.86 -20.40
N LEU A 343 4.11 -20.64 -20.86
CA LEU A 343 4.55 -20.44 -22.25
C LEU A 343 5.95 -20.99 -22.54
N ASN A 344 6.73 -21.26 -21.49
CA ASN A 344 8.09 -21.79 -21.55
C ASN A 344 8.18 -23.28 -21.15
N SER A 345 7.06 -23.99 -20.96
CA SER A 345 7.02 -25.43 -20.64
C SER A 345 6.98 -26.33 -21.86
#